data_AF-A0A934FEQ3-F1
#
_entry.id   AF-A0A934FEQ3-F1
#
_cell.length_a   1.000
_cell.length_b   1.000
_cell.length_c   1.000
_cell.angle_alpha   90.00
_cell.angle_beta   90.00
_cell.angle_gamma   90.00
#
_symmetry.space_group_name_H-M   'P 1'
#
loop_
_entity.id
_entity.type
_entity.pdbx_description
1 polymer ?
#
loop_
_entity_poly.entity_id
_entity_poly.type
_entity_poly.pdbx_seq_one_letter_code
_entity_poly.pdbx_strand_id
1 'polypeptide(L)'
;QKTNEWGKDFVGKEGYSAVGAVVGATYSHEMELLREIMPSAYFLVPGYGAQGATANDIKYCFNSDGLGAIINASRSILYAYNNPPWKEKYGVNAWKDATQEAVIKMNEEIREILLSL
;
A
#
# COMPACT_ATOMS: atom_id res chain seq x y z
N GLN A 1 0.73 -1.27 20.42
CA GLN A 1 0.94 -0.46 21.64
C GLN A 1 2.35 0.13 21.74
N LYS A 2 3.45 -0.65 21.69
CA LYS A 2 4.82 -0.10 21.78
C LYS A 2 5.20 0.90 20.68
N THR A 3 4.72 0.72 19.45
CA THR A 3 5.01 1.66 18.33
C THR A 3 4.56 3.08 18.62
N ASN A 4 3.34 3.26 19.15
CA ASN A 4 2.81 4.58 19.48
C ASN A 4 3.52 5.16 20.72
N GLU A 5 3.82 4.31 21.70
CA GLU A 5 4.60 4.68 22.89
C GLU A 5 6.00 5.19 22.54
N TRP A 6 6.73 4.47 21.69
CA TRP A 6 8.06 4.86 21.21
C TRP A 6 8.00 6.05 20.27
N GLY A 7 6.93 6.18 19.50
CA GLY A 7 6.75 7.23 18.51
C GLY A 7 6.29 8.57 19.06
N LYS A 8 5.81 8.63 20.30
CA LYS A 8 5.15 9.82 20.90
C LYS A 8 6.03 11.07 20.86
N ASP A 9 7.33 10.92 21.10
CA ASP A 9 8.29 12.03 21.19
C ASP A 9 8.86 12.41 19.81
N PHE A 10 8.47 11.69 18.76
CA PHE A 10 8.94 11.85 17.38
C PHE A 10 7.81 12.16 16.40
N VAL A 11 6.68 12.68 16.89
CA VAL A 11 5.58 13.16 16.04
C VAL A 11 5.96 14.51 15.43
N GLY A 12 6.03 14.55 14.10
CA GLY A 12 6.32 15.78 13.36
C GLY A 12 5.11 16.71 13.27
N LYS A 13 5.33 17.90 12.69
CA LYS A 13 4.31 18.94 12.48
C LYS A 13 3.08 18.48 11.69
N GLU A 14 3.22 17.44 10.86
CA GLU A 14 2.14 16.88 10.03
C GLU A 14 1.36 15.76 10.77
N GLY A 15 1.60 15.54 12.06
CA GLY A 15 0.87 14.58 12.89
C GLY A 15 1.33 13.12 12.81
N TYR A 16 2.34 12.84 11.98
CA TYR A 16 2.93 11.50 11.84
C TYR A 16 4.25 11.35 12.60
N SER A 17 4.45 10.17 13.18
CA SER A 17 5.65 9.77 13.91
C SER A 17 6.75 9.25 12.97
N ALA A 18 8.01 9.51 13.33
CA ALA A 18 9.15 8.87 12.69
C ALA A 18 9.26 7.35 12.99
N VAL A 19 8.47 6.84 13.93
CA VAL A 19 8.34 5.41 14.22
C VAL A 19 7.11 4.84 13.53
N GLY A 20 7.33 3.98 12.55
CA GLY A 20 6.27 3.30 11.77
C GLY A 20 6.07 1.84 12.16
N ALA A 21 5.16 1.17 11.45
CA ALA A 21 4.92 -0.27 11.57
C ALA A 21 4.90 -0.93 10.18
N VAL A 22 5.28 -2.21 10.12
CA VAL A 22 5.06 -3.04 8.94
C VAL A 22 3.78 -3.82 9.16
N VAL A 23 2.79 -3.63 8.29
CA VAL A 23 1.45 -4.22 8.41
C VAL A 23 1.13 -4.98 7.13
N GLY A 24 1.01 -6.30 7.20
CA GLY A 24 0.71 -7.12 6.03
C GLY A 24 -0.73 -6.93 5.55
N ALA A 25 -0.92 -6.92 4.23
CA ALA A 25 -2.21 -6.60 3.60
C ALA A 25 -3.26 -7.74 3.62
N THR A 26 -3.06 -8.80 4.43
CA THR A 26 -3.81 -10.07 4.29
C THR A 26 -4.98 -10.23 5.27
N TYR A 27 -5.05 -9.40 6.33
CA TYR A 27 -6.08 -9.52 7.38
C TYR A 27 -6.78 -8.17 7.63
N SER A 28 -7.86 -7.92 6.89
CA SER A 28 -8.58 -6.63 6.87
C SER A 28 -9.05 -6.13 8.25
N HIS A 29 -9.65 -7.01 9.05
CA HIS A 29 -10.12 -6.65 10.39
C HIS A 29 -8.99 -6.26 11.35
N GLU A 30 -7.84 -6.92 11.24
CA GLU A 30 -6.67 -6.59 12.07
C GLU A 30 -6.08 -5.24 11.67
N MET A 31 -6.09 -4.89 10.39
CA MET A 31 -5.58 -3.62 9.90
C MET A 31 -6.37 -2.42 10.44
N GLU A 32 -7.70 -2.53 10.47
CA GLU A 32 -8.58 -1.50 11.04
C GLU A 32 -8.27 -1.26 12.52
N LEU A 33 -8.19 -2.33 13.33
CA LEU A 33 -7.81 -2.23 14.73
C LEU A 33 -6.40 -1.63 14.91
N LEU A 34 -5.43 -2.08 14.10
CA LEU A 34 -4.05 -1.56 14.15
C LEU A 34 -4.02 -0.06 13.83
N ARG A 35 -4.84 0.39 12.87
CA ARG A 35 -4.94 1.79 12.49
C ARG A 35 -5.46 2.65 13.65
N GLU A 36 -6.51 2.20 14.32
CA GLU A 36 -7.09 2.85 15.50
C GLU A 36 -6.08 3.01 16.65
N ILE A 37 -5.29 1.97 16.93
CA ILE A 37 -4.35 1.98 18.09
C ILE A 37 -3.00 2.66 17.80
N MET A 38 -2.70 2.97 16.54
CA MET A 38 -1.44 3.61 16.11
C MET A 38 -1.68 4.77 15.13
N PRO A 39 -2.57 5.75 15.39
CA PRO A 39 -3.04 6.71 14.37
C PRO A 39 -1.93 7.56 13.73
N SER A 40 -0.86 7.85 14.48
CA SER A 40 0.27 8.65 14.02
C SER A 40 1.37 7.84 13.32
N ALA A 41 1.32 6.51 13.30
CA ALA A 41 2.38 5.71 12.68
C ALA A 41 2.19 5.62 11.15
N TYR A 42 3.28 5.75 10.38
CA TYR A 42 3.26 5.30 8.99
C TYR A 42 3.24 3.78 8.93
N PHE A 43 2.33 3.22 8.13
CA PHE A 43 2.28 1.79 7.83
C PHE A 43 3.01 1.52 6.52
N LEU A 44 4.03 0.66 6.57
CA LEU A 44 4.57 0.03 5.38
C LEU A 44 3.76 -1.23 5.10
N VAL A 45 3.10 -1.27 3.93
CA VAL A 45 2.14 -2.33 3.58
C VAL A 45 2.70 -3.20 2.45
N PRO A 46 3.37 -4.32 2.76
CA PRO A 46 3.83 -5.26 1.75
C PRO A 46 2.70 -6.15 1.25
N GLY A 47 2.86 -6.63 0.02
CA GLY A 47 2.06 -7.74 -0.51
C GLY A 47 0.96 -7.39 -1.51
N TYR A 48 0.82 -6.12 -1.88
CA TYR A 48 -0.14 -5.71 -2.91
C TYR A 48 0.11 -6.44 -4.24
N GLY A 49 -0.95 -7.02 -4.80
CA GLY A 49 -0.93 -7.82 -6.03
C GLY A 49 -0.35 -9.21 -5.84
N ALA A 50 0.96 -9.33 -5.60
CA ALA A 50 1.67 -10.62 -5.66
C ALA A 50 1.32 -11.60 -4.52
N GLN A 51 0.82 -11.12 -3.38
CA GLN A 51 0.35 -11.96 -2.27
C GLN A 51 -1.18 -12.07 -2.22
N GLY A 52 -1.87 -11.62 -3.29
CA GLY A 52 -3.33 -11.68 -3.39
C GLY A 52 -4.08 -10.53 -2.73
N ALA A 53 -3.38 -9.60 -2.07
CA ALA A 53 -4.01 -8.41 -1.51
C ALA A 53 -4.45 -7.45 -2.63
N THR A 54 -5.71 -7.02 -2.56
CA THR A 54 -6.36 -6.09 -3.47
C THR A 54 -6.34 -4.67 -2.91
N ALA A 55 -6.72 -3.69 -3.74
CA ALA A 55 -6.91 -2.32 -3.28
C ALA A 55 -7.95 -2.23 -2.14
N ASN A 56 -9.01 -3.04 -2.19
CA ASN A 56 -10.03 -3.07 -1.13
C ASN A 56 -9.50 -3.58 0.21
N ASP A 57 -8.53 -4.49 0.19
CA ASP A 57 -7.95 -5.02 1.42
C ASP A 57 -7.11 -3.96 2.14
N ILE A 58 -6.33 -3.18 1.38
CA ILE A 58 -5.40 -2.19 1.95
C ILE A 58 -6.08 -0.89 2.39
N LYS A 59 -7.37 -0.67 2.09
CA LYS A 59 -8.07 0.58 2.47
C LYS A 59 -8.02 0.85 3.99
N TYR A 60 -8.06 -0.22 4.79
CA TYR A 60 -8.02 -0.17 6.25
C TYR A 60 -6.65 0.23 6.82
N CYS A 61 -5.61 0.34 5.99
CA CYS A 61 -4.30 0.83 6.42
C CYS A 61 -4.22 2.36 6.45
N PHE A 62 -5.11 3.05 5.72
CA PHE A 62 -5.13 4.50 5.63
C PHE A 62 -5.93 5.10 6.77
N ASN A 63 -5.53 6.32 7.17
CA ASN A 63 -6.35 7.18 7.99
C ASN A 63 -7.52 7.74 7.17
N SER A 64 -8.50 8.36 7.83
CA SER A 64 -9.66 8.98 7.17
C SER A 64 -9.31 10.15 6.25
N ASP A 65 -8.09 10.69 6.35
CA ASP A 65 -7.54 11.70 5.43
C ASP A 65 -6.92 11.08 4.15
N GLY A 66 -6.97 9.74 4.02
CA GLY A 66 -6.36 8.99 2.94
C GLY A 66 -4.83 8.88 3.02
N LEU A 67 -4.22 9.25 4.14
CA LEU A 67 -2.77 9.19 4.38
C LEU A 67 -2.40 8.08 5.38
N GLY A 68 -1.13 7.99 5.75
CA GLY A 68 -0.64 7.11 6.81
C GLY A 68 -0.25 5.70 6.40
N ALA A 69 -0.38 5.35 5.11
CA ALA A 69 0.11 4.09 4.56
C ALA A 69 0.98 4.28 3.30
N ILE A 70 2.01 3.45 3.19
CA ILE A 70 2.92 3.35 2.04
C ILE A 70 2.78 1.94 1.49
N ILE A 71 2.19 1.82 0.30
CA ILE A 71 1.92 0.52 -0.32
C ILE A 71 3.15 0.05 -1.10
N ASN A 72 3.67 -1.12 -0.74
CA ASN A 72 4.79 -1.72 -1.44
C ASN A 72 4.31 -2.74 -2.48
N ALA A 73 4.69 -2.50 -3.73
CA ALA A 73 4.56 -3.44 -4.84
C ALA A 73 5.90 -3.58 -5.55
N SER A 74 6.37 -4.83 -5.72
CA SER A 74 7.67 -5.12 -6.32
C SER A 74 7.50 -6.05 -7.51
N ARG A 75 7.32 -7.36 -7.29
CA ARG A 75 7.24 -8.36 -8.36
C ARG A 75 6.08 -8.13 -9.33
N SER A 76 4.93 -7.65 -8.85
CA SER A 76 3.77 -7.33 -9.69
C SER A 76 4.08 -6.22 -10.71
N ILE A 77 4.97 -5.29 -10.39
CA ILE A 77 5.38 -4.18 -11.26
C ILE A 77 6.61 -4.57 -12.10
N LEU A 78 7.66 -5.10 -11.44
CA LEU A 78 8.93 -5.45 -12.08
C LEU A 78 8.77 -6.56 -13.14
N TYR A 79 7.86 -7.51 -12.91
CA TYR A 79 7.61 -8.63 -13.82
C TYR A 79 6.28 -8.52 -14.56
N ALA A 80 5.68 -7.33 -14.60
CA ALA A 80 4.42 -7.08 -15.31
C ALA A 80 4.46 -7.59 -16.76
N TYR A 81 5.58 -7.34 -17.46
CA TYR A 81 5.80 -7.74 -18.85
C TYR A 81 5.73 -9.26 -19.11
N ASN A 82 5.89 -10.09 -18.09
CA ASN A 82 5.86 -11.55 -18.22
C ASN A 82 4.52 -12.15 -17.74
N ASN A 83 3.58 -11.34 -17.28
CA ASN A 83 2.28 -11.79 -16.78
C ASN A 83 1.14 -11.14 -17.58
N PRO A 84 0.01 -11.84 -17.80
CA PRO A 84 -1.22 -11.19 -18.25
C PRO A 84 -1.66 -10.09 -17.27
N PRO A 85 -2.30 -9.00 -17.75
CA PRO A 85 -2.66 -8.75 -19.15
C PRO A 85 -1.53 -8.15 -20.00
N TRP A 86 -0.45 -7.64 -19.38
CA TRP A 86 0.56 -6.87 -20.10
C TRP A 86 1.42 -7.69 -21.05
N LYS A 87 1.70 -8.95 -20.71
CA LYS A 87 2.38 -9.89 -21.62
C LYS A 87 1.62 -10.06 -22.94
N GLU A 88 0.29 -10.11 -22.88
CA GLU A 88 -0.56 -10.25 -24.07
C GLU A 88 -0.65 -8.96 -24.87
N LYS A 89 -0.68 -7.82 -24.17
CA LYS A 89 -0.79 -6.48 -24.77
C LYS A 89 0.51 -6.02 -25.45
N TYR A 90 1.65 -6.20 -24.81
CA TYR A 90 2.93 -5.62 -25.22
C TYR A 90 3.99 -6.66 -25.64
N GLY A 91 3.83 -7.91 -25.23
CA GLY A 91 4.87 -8.93 -25.35
C GLY A 91 6.01 -8.76 -24.33
N VAL A 92 6.84 -9.79 -24.21
CA VAL A 92 7.87 -9.88 -23.15
C VAL A 92 9.03 -8.89 -23.30
N ASN A 93 9.21 -8.28 -24.47
CA ASN A 93 10.34 -7.37 -24.75
C ASN A 93 10.02 -5.90 -24.40
N ALA A 94 8.75 -5.52 -24.36
CA ALA A 94 8.29 -4.16 -24.08
C ALA A 94 8.07 -3.95 -22.57
N TRP A 95 9.10 -4.26 -21.78
CA TRP A 95 9.01 -4.25 -20.32
C TRP A 95 8.77 -2.86 -19.73
N LYS A 96 9.28 -1.80 -20.36
CA LYS A 96 9.10 -0.42 -19.90
C LYS A 96 7.63 -0.03 -19.93
N ASP A 97 6.94 -0.28 -21.04
CA ASP A 97 5.53 0.05 -21.21
C ASP A 97 4.66 -0.78 -20.25
N ALA A 98 4.95 -2.08 -20.13
CA ALA A 98 4.25 -2.96 -19.19
C ALA A 98 4.42 -2.54 -17.73
N THR A 99 5.64 -2.22 -17.30
CA THR A 99 5.92 -1.75 -15.93
C THR A 99 5.29 -0.39 -15.67
N GLN A 100 5.35 0.55 -16.63
CA GLN A 100 4.72 1.85 -16.50
C GLN A 100 3.19 1.73 -16.37
N GLU A 101 2.54 0.92 -17.21
CA GLU A 101 1.10 0.72 -17.11
C GLU A 101 0.72 0.00 -15.81
N ALA A 102 1.52 -0.95 -15.33
CA ALA A 102 1.29 -1.60 -14.04
C ALA A 102 1.34 -0.62 -12.86
N VAL A 103 2.27 0.35 -12.88
CA VAL A 103 2.34 1.42 -11.88
C VAL A 103 1.11 2.33 -11.96
N ILE A 104 0.73 2.73 -13.16
CA ILE A 104 -0.45 3.60 -13.37
C ILE A 104 -1.70 2.89 -12.86
N LYS A 105 -1.90 1.62 -13.25
CA LYS A 105 -3.05 0.82 -12.85
C LYS A 105 -3.14 0.66 -11.34
N MET A 106 -2.03 0.36 -10.68
CA MET A 106 -1.98 0.29 -9.21
C MET A 106 -2.36 1.64 -8.56
N ASN A 107 -1.82 2.75 -9.06
CA ASN A 107 -2.12 4.08 -8.52
C ASN A 107 -3.59 4.47 -8.72
N GLU A 108 -4.20 4.07 -9.84
CA GLU A 108 -5.62 4.29 -10.11
C GLU A 108 -6.49 3.49 -9.14
N GLU A 109 -6.22 2.20 -8.97
CA GLU A 109 -6.97 1.34 -8.03
C GLU A 109 -6.87 1.84 -6.58
N ILE A 110 -5.68 2.30 -6.17
CA ILE A 110 -5.51 2.93 -4.86
C ILE A 110 -6.25 4.27 -4.80
N ARG A 111 -6.24 5.09 -5.84
CA ARG A 111 -6.99 6.35 -5.82
C ARG A 111 -8.50 6.10 -5.70
N GLU A 112 -9.03 5.10 -6.40
CA GLU A 112 -10.44 4.74 -6.34
C GLU A 112 -10.89 4.37 -4.92
N ILE A 113 -10.10 3.56 -4.19
CA ILE A 113 -10.45 3.22 -2.80
C ILE A 113 -10.31 4.42 -1.86
N LEU A 114 -9.34 5.31 -2.08
CA LEU A 114 -9.16 6.50 -1.24
C LEU A 114 -10.30 7.50 -1.41
N LEU A 115 -10.94 7.55 -2.58
CA LEU A 115 -12.16 8.35 -2.80
C LEU A 115 -13.39 7.79 -2.08
N SER A 116 -13.30 6.57 -1.55
CA SER A 116 -14.38 5.89 -0.84
C SER A 116 -14.21 5.84 0.68
N LEU A 117 -13.11 6.40 1.21
CA LEU A 117 -12.85 6.57 2.65
C LEU A 117 -13.63 7.76 3.21
#